data_AF-A0A4U6LKP2-F1
#
_entry.id   AF-A0A4U6LKP2-F1
#
_cell.length_a   1.000
_cell.length_b   1.000
_cell.length_c   1.000
_cell.angle_alpha   90.00
_cell.angle_beta   90.00
_cell.angle_gamma   90.00
#
_symmetry.space_group_name_H-M   'P 1'
#
loop_
_entity.id
_entity.type
_entity.pdbx_description
1 polymer ?
#
loop_
_entity_poly.entity_id
_entity_poly.type
_entity_poly.pdbx_seq_one_letter_code
_entity_poly.pdbx_strand_id
1 'polypeptide(L)' 'VVACMLMLALAGCDNNDKPSTTAKNDTPAPQTTPAKDPAQLQKLMQQSQGKPLTLLDASEVQLDGAATLVLTFSIPL' A
#
# COMPACT_ATOMS: atom_id res chain seq x y z
N VAL A 1 -29.99 -36.64 15.15
CA VAL A 1 -29.55 -35.30 15.58
C VAL A 1 -28.44 -34.84 14.64
N VAL A 2 -28.82 -34.31 13.47
CA VAL A 2 -27.89 -33.60 12.57
C VAL A 2 -28.64 -32.35 12.15
N ALA A 3 -28.75 -31.44 13.10
CA ALA A 3 -29.28 -30.10 12.93
C ALA A 3 -28.26 -29.15 13.58
N CYS A 4 -28.01 -28.03 12.92
CA CYS A 4 -27.29 -26.86 13.44
C CYS A 4 -25.75 -26.89 13.44
N MET A 5 -25.11 -26.99 12.27
CA MET A 5 -23.73 -26.49 12.09
C MET A 5 -23.62 -25.58 10.87
N LEU A 6 -24.53 -24.59 10.77
CA LEU A 6 -24.50 -23.54 9.73
C LEU A 6 -24.69 -22.12 10.33
N MET A 7 -24.49 -21.92 11.63
CA MET A 7 -24.80 -20.65 12.31
C MET A 7 -23.70 -20.21 13.30
N LEU A 8 -22.46 -20.11 12.82
CA LEU A 8 -21.48 -19.17 13.41
C LEU A 8 -21.11 -18.19 12.30
N ALA A 9 -22.00 -17.26 11.95
CA ALA A 9 -21.94 -15.89 12.50
C ALA A 9 -20.49 -15.38 12.44
N LEU A 10 -20.07 -14.60 11.45
CA LEU A 10 -20.57 -13.23 11.20
C LEU A 10 -20.86 -12.46 12.51
N ALA A 11 -20.09 -12.76 13.57
CA ALA A 11 -20.00 -11.97 14.77
C ALA A 11 -18.87 -10.94 14.55
N GLY A 12 -19.23 -9.67 14.69
CA GLY A 12 -18.47 -8.50 14.28
C GLY A 12 -17.00 -8.49 14.65
N CYS A 13 -16.19 -8.13 13.66
CA CYS A 13 -14.95 -7.38 13.83
C CYS A 13 -15.26 -5.98 14.39
N ASP A 14 -15.58 -5.88 15.69
CA ASP A 14 -15.57 -4.57 16.39
C ASP A 14 -15.06 -4.71 17.83
N ASN A 15 -14.16 -5.67 18.07
CA ASN A 15 -13.56 -5.82 19.39
C ASN A 15 -12.40 -4.82 19.55
N ASN A 16 -12.55 -3.87 20.47
CA ASN A 16 -11.56 -2.83 20.78
C ASN A 16 -10.58 -3.20 21.92
N ASP A 17 -10.57 -4.45 22.39
CA ASP A 17 -9.68 -4.88 23.49
C ASP A 17 -8.60 -5.88 23.02
N LYS A 18 -7.33 -5.48 23.15
CA LYS A 18 -6.09 -6.25 22.92
C LYS A 18 -5.97 -7.42 23.93
N PRO A 19 -5.22 -8.51 23.67
CA PRO A 19 -4.02 -8.62 22.84
C PRO A 19 -4.12 -9.62 21.69
N SER A 20 -3.79 -9.14 20.49
CA SER A 20 -3.72 -9.95 19.28
C SER A 20 -2.62 -11.00 19.41
N THR A 21 -3.02 -12.24 19.21
CA THR A 21 -2.24 -13.35 18.66
C THR A 21 -1.11 -12.84 17.78
N THR A 22 0.09 -13.35 18.04
CA THR A 22 1.30 -13.14 17.25
C THR A 22 1.07 -13.61 15.81
N ALA A 23 0.54 -12.70 15.00
CA ALA A 23 0.72 -12.73 13.57
C ALA A 23 2.23 -12.72 13.31
N LYS A 24 2.70 -13.65 12.48
CA LYS A 24 4.04 -13.58 11.91
C LYS A 24 4.09 -12.25 11.15
N ASN A 25 4.77 -11.28 11.75
CA ASN A 25 4.97 -9.97 11.18
C ASN A 25 6.00 -10.17 10.06
N ASP A 26 5.53 -10.54 8.86
CA ASP A 26 6.32 -10.38 7.64
C ASP A 26 6.40 -8.87 7.38
N THR A 27 7.22 -8.20 8.18
CA THR A 27 7.55 -6.79 8.01
C THR A 27 8.11 -6.65 6.61
N PRO A 28 7.47 -5.86 5.72
CA PRO A 28 8.02 -5.59 4.40
C PRO A 28 9.45 -5.07 4.57
N ALA A 29 10.39 -5.68 3.84
CA ALA A 29 11.76 -5.19 3.84
C ALA A 29 11.77 -3.69 3.49
N PRO A 30 12.57 -2.86 4.18
CA PRO A 30 12.67 -1.45 3.85
C PRO A 30 13.00 -1.30 2.36
N GLN A 31 12.08 -0.68 1.63
CA GLN A 31 12.29 -0.29 0.24
C GLN A 31 13.31 0.86 0.24
N THR A 32 14.60 0.54 0.23
CA THR A 32 15.66 1.54 0.06
C THR A 32 15.53 2.15 -1.32
N THR A 33 14.86 3.29 -1.40
CA THR A 33 14.86 4.10 -2.61
C THR A 33 16.26 4.71 -2.73
N PRO A 34 16.97 4.50 -3.85
CA PRO A 34 18.26 5.16 -4.06
C PRO A 34 18.10 6.68 -3.92
N ALA A 35 19.03 7.33 -3.21
CA ALA A 35 19.04 8.78 -3.11
C ALA A 35 19.15 9.38 -4.51
N LYS A 36 18.14 10.17 -4.90
CA LYS A 36 18.09 10.82 -6.22
C LYS A 36 19.09 11.98 -6.25
N ASP A 37 19.82 12.12 -7.35
CA ASP A 37 20.80 13.20 -7.54
C ASP A 37 20.11 14.59 -7.45
N PRO A 38 20.67 15.57 -6.71
CA PRO A 38 20.06 16.88 -6.55
C PRO A 38 19.85 17.66 -7.86
N ALA A 39 20.74 17.49 -8.85
CA ALA A 39 20.60 18.15 -10.14
C ALA A 39 19.48 17.51 -10.97
N GLN A 40 19.31 16.18 -10.89
CA GLN A 40 18.14 15.50 -11.46
C GLN A 40 16.84 15.96 -10.81
N LEU A 41 16.80 16.13 -9.48
CA LEU A 41 15.62 16.62 -8.78
C LEU A 41 15.22 18.03 -9.26
N GLN A 42 16.18 18.96 -9.34
CA GLN A 42 15.92 20.31 -9.86
C GLN A 42 15.40 20.29 -11.30
N LYS A 43 15.97 19.43 -12.15
CA LYS A 43 15.50 19.26 -13.53
C LYS A 43 14.05 18.77 -13.59
N LEU A 44 13.70 17.76 -12.78
CA LEU A 44 12.33 17.23 -12.72
C LEU A 44 11.34 18.26 -12.19
N MET A 45 11.72 19.05 -11.18
CA MET A 45 10.92 20.17 -10.67
C MET A 45 10.67 21.23 -11.74
N GLN A 46 11.72 21.64 -12.45
CA GLN A 46 11.62 22.63 -13.53
C GLN A 46 10.72 22.15 -14.67
N GLN A 47 10.82 20.87 -15.05
CA GLN A 47 9.99 20.25 -16.09
C GLN A 47 8.52 20.10 -15.68
N SER A 48 8.25 20.06 -14.37
CA SER A 48 6.91 19.86 -13.81
C SER A 48 6.25 21.15 -13.35
N GLN A 49 6.95 22.29 -13.42
CA GLN A 49 6.40 23.58 -13.02
C GLN A 49 5.11 23.91 -13.78
N GLY A 50 4.09 24.33 -13.02
CA GLY A 50 2.78 24.70 -13.55
C GLY A 50 1.91 23.53 -13.99
N LYS A 51 2.37 22.27 -13.89
CA LYS A 51 1.54 21.09 -14.14
C LYS A 51 0.77 20.71 -12.87
N PRO A 52 -0.55 20.45 -12.95
CA PRO A 52 -1.31 20.00 -11.80
C PRO A 52 -0.91 18.58 -11.39
N LEU A 53 -0.86 18.34 -10.08
CA LEU A 53 -0.71 17.00 -9.51
C LEU A 53 -2.04 16.25 -9.60
N THR A 54 -2.07 15.15 -10.34
CA THR A 54 -3.27 14.29 -10.49
C THR A 54 -2.86 12.83 -10.34
N LEU A 55 -3.72 12.04 -9.70
CA LEU A 55 -3.60 10.58 -9.71
C LEU A 55 -4.11 10.07 -11.06
N LEU A 56 -3.23 9.46 -11.85
CA LEU A 56 -3.54 8.90 -13.15
C LEU A 56 -4.06 7.47 -13.05
N ASP A 57 -3.48 6.69 -12.13
CA ASP A 57 -3.85 5.29 -11.95
C ASP A 57 -3.62 4.84 -10.49
N ALA A 58 -4.43 3.87 -10.07
CA ALA A 58 -4.29 3.14 -8.82
C ALA A 58 -4.55 1.67 -9.11
N SER A 59 -3.49 0.87 -9.12
CA SER A 59 -3.56 -0.54 -9.49
C SER A 59 -2.76 -1.40 -8.52
N GLU A 60 -3.23 -2.61 -8.30
CA GLU A 60 -2.43 -3.63 -7.61
C GLU A 60 -1.58 -4.36 -8.65
N VAL A 61 -0.28 -4.46 -8.38
CA VAL A 61 0.67 -5.23 -9.17
C VAL A 61 1.44 -6.17 -8.24
N GLN A 62 1.89 -7.32 -8.76
CA GLN A 62 2.82 -8.16 -8.01
C GLN A 62 4.25 -7.70 -8.25
N LEU A 63 4.86 -7.12 -7.22
CA LEU A 63 6.27 -6.74 -7.19
C LEU A 63 6.99 -7.75 -6.31
N ASP A 64 8.00 -8.44 -6.85
CA ASP A 64 8.75 -9.49 -6.15
C ASP A 64 7.87 -10.60 -5.53
N GLY A 65 6.75 -10.92 -6.18
CA GLY A 65 5.80 -11.94 -5.72
C GLY A 65 4.86 -11.48 -4.60
N ALA A 66 4.95 -10.23 -4.16
CA ALA A 66 4.03 -9.62 -3.19
C ALA A 66 3.05 -8.65 -3.87
N ALA A 67 1.78 -8.68 -3.44
CA ALA A 67 0.79 -7.71 -3.89
C ALA A 67 1.19 -6.31 -3.42
N THR A 68 1.31 -5.39 -4.37
CA THR A 68 1.76 -4.01 -4.17
C THR A 68 0.74 -3.06 -4.79
N LEU A 69 0.17 -2.19 -3.97
CA LEU A 69 -0.63 -1.07 -4.48
C LEU A 69 0.30 -0.01 -5.07
N VAL A 70 0.17 0.26 -6.37
CA VAL A 70 0.93 1.27 -7.12
C VAL A 70 0.03 2.46 -7.42
N LEU A 71 0.53 3.64 -7.09
CA LEU A 71 -0.11 4.93 -7.34
C LEU A 71 0.68 5.68 -8.41
N THR A 72 0.07 5.92 -9.56
CA THR A 72 0.71 6.62 -10.68
C THR A 72 0.27 8.07 -10.70
N PHE A 73 1.21 9.00 -10.59
CA PHE A 73 0.94 10.44 -10.59
C PHE A 73 1.32 11.09 -11.93
N SER A 74 0.70 12.23 -12.25
CA SER A 74 0.97 13.01 -13.47
C SER A 74 2.32 13.72 -13.51
N ILE A 75 2.93 13.92 -12.35
CA ILE A 75 4.23 14.57 -12.20
C ILE A 75 5.11 13.77 -11.22
N PRO A 76 6.44 13.82 -11.38
CA PRO A 76 7.38 13.20 -10.45
C PRO A 76 7.27 13.78 -9.03
N LEU A 77 7.37 12.89 -8.04
CA LEU A 77 7.50 13.17 -6.61
C LEU A 77 8.98 13.33 -6.20
#